data_AF-A0A846NEQ0-F1
#
_entry.id   AF-A0A846NEQ0-F1
#
_cell.length_a   1.000
_cell.length_b   1.000
_cell.length_c   1.000
_cell.angle_alpha   90.00
_cell.angle_beta   90.00
_cell.angle_gamma   90.00
#
_symmetry.space_group_name_H-M   'P 1'
#
loop_
_entity.id
_entity.type
_entity.pdbx_description
1 polymer ?
#
loop_
_entity_poly.entity_id
_entity_poly.type
_entity_poly.pdbx_seq_one_letter_code
_entity_poly.pdbx_strand_id
1 'polypeptide(L)'
;MPDVIKGIDGKGFDLVGLAIGLVDKDKVITGAALEVGDTVVGVESTGIHSNGLSLARKALLPKYEVHQFIPELGRSLGEELLTPTRIYVKPILEVLKRCEVHGMAHIT
;
A
#
# COMPACT_ATOMS: atom_id res chain seq x y z
N MET A 1 7.22 16.68 -15.17
CA MET A 1 6.55 16.11 -13.99
C MET A 1 7.26 16.63 -12.74
N PRO A 2 6.77 17.72 -12.13
CA PRO A 2 7.45 18.44 -11.05
C PRO A 2 7.63 17.60 -9.76
N ASP A 3 6.87 16.52 -9.59
CA ASP A 3 6.96 15.62 -8.44
C ASP A 3 7.89 14.41 -8.66
N VAL A 4 8.60 14.30 -9.80
CA VAL A 4 9.66 13.30 -9.96
C VAL A 4 10.67 13.52 -8.83
N ILE A 5 10.93 12.47 -8.05
CA ILE A 5 11.93 12.48 -6.99
C ILE A 5 13.27 12.79 -7.65
N LYS A 6 13.65 14.06 -7.64
CA LYS A 6 15.01 14.47 -7.96
C LYS A 6 15.82 14.03 -6.75
N GLY A 7 16.48 12.88 -6.85
CA GLY A 7 17.36 12.42 -5.79
C GLY A 7 18.54 13.38 -5.58
N ILE A 8 19.42 13.03 -4.67
CA ILE A 8 20.58 13.86 -4.31
C ILE A 8 21.47 14.07 -5.55
N ASP A 9 21.97 15.28 -5.75
CA ASP A 9 22.80 15.68 -6.90
C ASP A 9 22.14 15.45 -8.27
N GLY A 10 20.81 15.54 -8.33
CA GLY A 10 20.05 15.33 -9.56
C GLY A 10 19.89 13.86 -9.97
N LYS A 11 20.28 12.92 -9.10
CA LYS A 11 20.19 11.47 -9.36
C LYS A 11 18.93 10.88 -8.72
N GLY A 12 17.79 11.02 -9.40
CA GLY A 12 16.59 10.22 -9.12
C GLY A 12 16.64 8.87 -9.82
N PHE A 13 15.88 7.90 -9.34
CA PHE A 13 15.60 6.68 -10.08
C PHE A 13 14.10 6.41 -10.06
N ASP A 14 13.63 5.71 -11.10
CA ASP A 14 12.30 5.14 -11.17
C ASP A 14 12.44 3.62 -11.16
N LEU A 15 11.60 2.93 -10.40
CA LEU A 15 11.65 1.48 -10.23
C LEU A 15 10.35 0.88 -10.73
N VAL A 16 10.46 0.03 -11.75
CA VAL A 16 9.33 -0.70 -12.33
C VAL A 16 9.51 -2.19 -12.05
N GLY A 17 8.42 -2.83 -11.63
CA GLY A 17 8.35 -4.27 -11.41
C GLY A 17 7.16 -4.89 -12.13
N LEU A 18 7.28 -6.16 -12.50
CA LEU A 18 6.21 -6.96 -13.10
C LEU A 18 6.00 -8.22 -12.26
N ALA A 19 4.74 -8.53 -11.99
CA ALA A 19 4.33 -9.81 -11.40
C ALA A 19 3.39 -10.54 -12.36
N ILE A 20 3.54 -11.86 -12.46
CA ILE A 20 2.68 -12.74 -13.25
C ILE A 20 2.05 -13.77 -12.30
N GLY A 21 0.73 -13.94 -12.39
CA GLY A 21 -0.04 -14.92 -11.62
C GLY A 21 -0.96 -15.72 -12.53
N LEU A 22 -1.37 -16.91 -12.05
CA LEU A 22 -2.28 -17.81 -12.75
C LEU A 22 -3.52 -18.03 -11.89
N VAL A 23 -4.69 -18.08 -12.53
CA VAL A 23 -5.98 -18.34 -11.90
C VAL A 23 -6.88 -19.07 -12.90
N ASP A 24 -7.65 -20.05 -12.40
CA ASP A 24 -8.65 -20.71 -13.23
C ASP A 24 -9.76 -19.72 -13.59
N LYS A 25 -10.29 -19.80 -14.81
CA LYS A 25 -11.24 -18.80 -15.35
C LYS A 25 -12.52 -18.69 -14.50
N ASP A 26 -12.97 -19.79 -13.92
CA ASP A 26 -14.14 -19.91 -13.05
C ASP A 26 -13.88 -19.37 -11.62
N LYS A 27 -12.63 -19.13 -11.24
CA LYS A 27 -12.23 -18.60 -9.92
C LYS A 27 -11.86 -17.12 -9.94
N VAL A 28 -12.05 -16.44 -11.07
CA VAL A 28 -11.76 -15.00 -11.18
C VAL A 28 -12.80 -14.20 -10.41
N ILE A 29 -12.35 -13.48 -9.38
CA ILE A 29 -13.20 -12.59 -8.59
C ILE A 29 -13.23 -11.21 -9.24
N THR A 30 -14.40 -10.83 -9.75
CA THR A 30 -14.60 -9.55 -10.46
C THR A 30 -15.45 -8.54 -9.69
N GLY A 31 -16.06 -8.94 -8.57
CA GLY A 31 -17.07 -8.14 -7.87
C GLY A 31 -18.50 -8.35 -8.40
N ALA A 32 -18.71 -9.14 -9.45
CA ALA A 32 -20.04 -9.36 -10.03
C ALA A 32 -21.03 -10.09 -9.09
N ALA A 33 -20.52 -10.80 -8.07
CA ALA A 33 -21.31 -11.48 -7.06
C ALA A 33 -21.64 -10.59 -5.84
N LEU A 34 -21.17 -9.34 -5.80
CA LEU A 34 -21.43 -8.43 -4.68
C LEU A 34 -22.93 -8.12 -4.58
N GLU A 35 -23.47 -8.16 -3.36
CA GLU A 35 -24.88 -7.90 -3.09
C GLU A 35 -25.13 -7.15 -1.78
N VAL A 36 -26.35 -6.60 -1.64
CA VAL A 36 -26.78 -5.94 -0.40
C VAL A 36 -26.85 -6.99 0.70
N GLY A 37 -26.08 -6.78 1.77
CA GLY A 37 -25.94 -7.74 2.87
C GLY A 37 -24.52 -8.28 3.01
N ASP A 38 -23.67 -8.09 2.00
CA ASP A 38 -22.26 -8.46 2.08
C ASP A 38 -21.53 -7.70 3.19
N THR A 39 -20.63 -8.42 3.86
CA THR A 39 -19.78 -7.86 4.92
C THR A 39 -18.47 -7.35 4.35
N VAL A 40 -18.12 -6.10 4.66
CA VAL A 40 -16.82 -5.53 4.32
C VAL A 40 -15.84 -5.79 5.46
N VAL A 41 -14.73 -6.46 5.14
CA VAL A 41 -13.63 -6.72 6.08
C VAL A 41 -12.40 -5.93 5.66
N GLY A 42 -11.95 -5.03 6.54
CA GLY A 42 -10.70 -4.29 6.37
C GLY A 42 -9.51 -5.07 6.92
N VAL A 43 -8.37 -5.00 6.22
CA VAL A 43 -7.09 -5.54 6.72
C VAL A 43 -6.15 -4.38 6.99
N GLU A 44 -5.49 -4.42 8.14
CA GLU A 44 -4.59 -3.36 8.59
C GLU A 44 -3.41 -3.14 7.64
N SER A 45 -3.14 -1.89 7.30
CA SER A 45 -1.97 -1.47 6.54
C SER A 45 -0.71 -1.47 7.43
N THR A 46 0.41 -1.00 6.89
CA THR A 46 1.65 -0.77 7.65
C THR A 46 1.97 0.73 7.76
N GLY A 47 1.03 1.58 7.35
CA GLY A 47 1.23 3.02 7.17
C GLY A 47 0.60 3.49 5.86
N ILE A 48 1.22 4.49 5.23
CA ILE A 48 0.75 5.11 3.98
C ILE A 48 1.03 4.29 2.71
N HIS A 49 1.77 3.17 2.85
CA HIS A 49 2.17 2.30 1.74
C HIS A 49 2.90 3.09 0.64
N SER A 50 2.66 2.77 -0.63
CA SER A 50 3.35 3.35 -1.78
C SER A 50 2.64 4.57 -2.38
N ASN A 51 1.59 5.09 -1.74
CA ASN A 51 0.77 6.17 -2.29
C ASN A 51 0.65 7.34 -1.31
N GLY A 52 0.28 8.51 -1.82
CA GLY A 52 0.16 9.72 -1.01
C GLY A 52 1.50 10.33 -0.55
N LEU A 53 2.65 9.74 -0.91
CA LEU A 53 3.98 10.23 -0.53
C LEU A 53 4.25 11.70 -0.93
N SER A 54 3.69 12.17 -2.04
CA SER A 54 3.80 13.58 -2.44
C SER A 54 3.06 14.51 -1.47
N LEU A 55 1.88 14.11 -0.97
CA LEU A 55 1.15 14.88 0.04
C LEU A 55 1.84 14.79 1.40
N ALA A 56 2.27 13.60 1.81
CA ALA A 56 2.99 13.39 3.07
C ALA A 56 4.24 14.29 3.15
N ARG A 57 5.06 14.31 2.10
CA ARG A 57 6.23 15.19 2.02
C ARG A 57 5.85 16.68 2.14
N LYS A 58 4.85 17.12 1.38
CA LYS A 58 4.39 18.53 1.39
C LYS A 58 3.84 18.95 2.75
N ALA A 59 3.18 18.05 3.47
CA ALA A 59 2.55 18.36 4.75
C ALA A 59 3.51 18.26 5.95
N LEU A 60 4.48 17.36 5.90
CA LEU A 60 5.30 16.98 7.06
C LEU A 60 6.71 17.57 7.05
N LEU A 61 7.38 17.63 5.89
CA LEU A 61 8.76 18.12 5.80
C LEU A 61 8.94 19.62 6.10
N PRO A 62 7.92 20.50 6.00
CA PRO A 62 8.02 21.85 6.53
C PRO A 62 8.00 21.93 8.07
N LYS A 63 7.61 20.84 8.75
CA LYS A 63 7.39 20.80 10.21
C LYS A 63 8.39 19.91 10.95
N TYR A 64 8.97 18.93 10.27
CA TYR A 64 9.81 17.90 10.85
C TYR A 64 10.98 17.55 9.93
N GLU A 65 12.13 17.26 10.52
CA GLU A 65 13.28 16.74 9.77
C GLU A 65 13.12 15.24 9.49
N VAL A 66 13.69 14.75 8.39
CA VAL A 66 13.59 13.33 7.99
C VAL A 66 14.12 12.39 9.08
N HIS A 67 15.22 12.76 9.72
CA HIS A 67 15.83 11.97 10.80
C HIS A 67 15.35 12.36 12.20
N GLN A 68 14.35 13.24 12.31
CA GLN A 68 13.79 13.62 13.60
C GLN A 68 13.01 12.45 14.20
N PHE A 69 13.38 12.05 15.42
CA PHE A 69 12.62 11.10 16.21
C PHE A 69 11.29 11.71 16.64
N ILE A 70 10.19 11.00 16.40
CA ILE A 70 8.84 11.41 16.79
C ILE A 70 8.34 10.43 17.87
N PRO A 71 8.15 10.88 19.13
CA PRO A 71 7.75 10.01 20.23
C PRO A 71 6.49 9.19 19.96
N GLU A 72 5.49 9.77 19.30
CA GLU A 72 4.23 9.11 18.96
C GLU A 72 4.39 7.98 17.93
N LEU A 73 5.43 8.04 17.10
CA LEU A 73 5.76 7.01 16.11
C LEU A 73 6.75 5.98 16.69
N GLY A 74 7.44 6.31 17.78
CA GLY A 74 8.52 5.51 18.36
C GLY A 74 9.74 5.35 17.45
N ARG A 75 9.84 6.15 16.38
CA ARG A 75 10.90 6.11 15.36
C ARG A 75 11.01 7.47 14.66
N SER A 76 11.95 7.61 13.73
CA SER A 76 12.06 8.84 12.94
C SER A 76 10.95 8.98 11.90
N LEU A 77 10.65 10.21 11.47
CA LEU A 77 9.68 10.47 10.41
C LEU A 77 10.03 9.70 9.12
N GLY A 78 11.31 9.70 8.73
CA GLY A 78 11.79 9.00 7.55
C GLY A 78 11.58 7.49 7.64
N GLU A 79 11.85 6.88 8.80
CA GLU A 79 11.60 5.44 9.02
C GLU A 79 10.11 5.10 8.91
N GLU A 80 9.23 5.95 9.44
CA GLU A 80 7.79 5.73 9.32
C GLU A 80 7.32 5.83 7.87
N LEU A 81 7.71 6.89 7.16
CA LEU A 81 7.33 7.12 5.75
C LEU A 81 7.90 6.06 4.79
N LEU A 82 9.01 5.41 5.16
CA LEU A 82 9.64 4.33 4.40
C LEU A 82 9.21 2.93 4.85
N THR A 83 8.23 2.82 5.76
CA THR A 83 7.71 1.51 6.17
C THR A 83 7.20 0.75 4.93
N PRO A 84 7.72 -0.47 4.64
CA PRO A 84 7.36 -1.18 3.41
C PRO A 84 5.86 -1.49 3.31
N THR A 85 5.32 -1.40 2.10
CA THR A 85 3.96 -1.85 1.78
C THR A 85 3.77 -3.31 2.18
N ARG A 86 2.72 -3.58 2.96
CA ARG A 86 2.37 -4.92 3.40
C ARG A 86 1.92 -5.76 2.19
N ILE A 87 2.48 -6.96 2.04
CA ILE A 87 2.11 -7.90 0.97
C ILE A 87 1.09 -8.92 1.49
N TYR A 88 -0.12 -8.91 0.95
CA TYR A 88 -1.25 -9.71 1.44
C TYR A 88 -1.43 -11.07 0.75
N VAL A 89 -0.52 -11.49 -0.12
CA VAL A 89 -0.68 -12.72 -0.94
C VAL A 89 -1.02 -13.95 -0.09
N LYS A 90 -0.21 -14.25 0.93
CA LYS A 90 -0.41 -15.42 1.79
C LYS A 90 -1.76 -15.42 2.54
N PRO A 91 -2.12 -14.37 3.31
CA PRO A 91 -3.39 -14.35 4.01
C PRO A 91 -4.60 -14.38 3.05
N ILE A 92 -4.53 -13.71 1.90
CA ILE A 92 -5.62 -13.76 0.92
C ILE A 92 -5.80 -15.17 0.34
N LEU A 93 -4.72 -15.86 -0.01
CA LEU A 93 -4.82 -17.25 -0.48
C LEU A 93 -5.42 -18.19 0.58
N GLU A 94 -5.22 -17.92 1.87
CA GLU A 94 -5.86 -18.69 2.94
C GLU A 94 -7.34 -18.35 3.11
N VAL A 95 -7.72 -17.08 2.99
CA VAL A 95 -9.13 -16.65 3.02
C VAL A 95 -9.91 -17.29 1.87
N LEU A 96 -9.37 -17.27 0.65
CA LEU A 96 -10.01 -17.85 -0.54
C LEU A 96 -10.24 -19.37 -0.45
N LYS A 97 -9.53 -20.07 0.45
CA LYS A 97 -9.76 -21.51 0.71
C LYS A 97 -10.88 -21.77 1.73
N ARG A 98 -11.23 -20.77 2.55
CA ARG A 98 -12.08 -20.94 3.74
C ARG A 98 -13.39 -20.16 3.66
N CYS A 99 -13.43 -19.12 2.85
CA CYS A 99 -14.56 -18.22 2.72
C CYS A 99 -14.88 -17.99 1.25
N GLU A 100 -16.15 -17.78 0.97
CA GLU A 100 -16.58 -17.21 -0.31
C GLU A 100 -16.30 -15.70 -0.29
N VAL A 101 -15.62 -15.21 -1.33
CA VAL A 101 -15.21 -13.80 -1.44
C VAL A 101 -15.80 -13.24 -2.72
N HIS A 102 -16.80 -12.36 -2.56
CA HIS A 102 -17.50 -11.75 -3.70
C HIS A 102 -16.68 -10.65 -4.39
N GLY A 103 -15.80 -9.98 -3.65
CA GLY A 103 -14.97 -8.89 -4.16
C GLY A 103 -13.78 -8.58 -3.26
N MET A 104 -12.73 -8.02 -3.86
CA MET A 104 -11.55 -7.51 -3.15
C MET A 104 -11.13 -6.19 -3.78
N ALA A 105 -10.74 -5.22 -2.94
CA ALA A 105 -10.16 -3.97 -3.38
C ALA A 105 -8.80 -3.79 -2.70
N HIS A 106 -7.76 -3.57 -3.50
CA HIS A 106 -6.48 -3.14 -2.97
C HIS A 106 -6.52 -1.62 -2.85
N ILE A 107 -6.45 -1.11 -1.61
CA ILE A 107 -6.45 0.32 -1.34
C ILE A 107 -5.04 0.85 -1.65
N THR A 108 -4.88 1.37 -2.88
CA THR A 108 -3.66 2.03 -3.33
C THR A 108 -3.76 3.51 -3.08
#